data_AF-A0A420E0Y9-F1
#
_entry.id   AF-A0A420E0Y9-F1
#
_cell.length_a   1.000
_cell.length_b   1.000
_cell.length_c   1.000
_cell.angle_alpha   90.00
_cell.angle_beta   90.00
_cell.angle_gamma   90.00
#
_symmetry.space_group_name_H-M   'P 1'
#
loop_
_entity.id
_entity.type
_entity.pdbx_description
1 polymer ?
#
loop_
_entity_poly.entity_id
_entity_poly.type
_entity_poly.pdbx_seq_one_letter_code
_entity_poly.pdbx_strand_id
1 'polypeptide(L)'
;MRVFKYRGGNFERDLDSLERNYYWAPKFDDLNDPFETLINTDPFKVQSRTFAKLFGKEKSEQFSEVEKALHNLFDVKKKGIGIYSLSKTFKDELLWAHYADSHRGFCIEYDLELLANSYKSFETFSFPVIYNKKPPEYGIRDINNTKSEQIVQKLAGYKSKRWQYEQEHRIVTGFYGEHPYEPSCLKSIYFGLNMNEKEKELMIDRLKGRNVQFYQIIQKHNSYEFDAVKINDLTKEKYTYLKEIPEEITKGKPINFVINSKLYIRDIKGMVEIELESKVNRKQLDWIAQLLKKDIFRKVERLFVSYTIKDGSKGEGYWAMSTYEKDKLESKINGLTLEQEKSLVNILTNDKRKSLGKWIDETPYVSSGIILVEENKDLFFETIYHDGSKSSTKVTSTKLNGDYRYDDCEPNIHGEYFIVSNDGKLNFCSNDGIFRTIKPFDKNNYLQHRV
;
A
#
# COMPACT_ATOMS: atom_id res chain seq x y z
N MET A 1 -1.44 -19.74 -4.36
CA MET A 1 -1.11 -20.44 -5.64
C MET A 1 -0.29 -19.50 -6.52
N ARG A 2 0.63 -20.03 -7.35
CA ARG A 2 1.37 -19.24 -8.36
C ARG A 2 0.65 -19.23 -9.70
N VAL A 3 0.67 -18.09 -10.37
CA VAL A 3 0.03 -17.86 -11.68
C VAL A 3 0.91 -17.00 -12.55
N PHE A 4 0.79 -17.17 -13.86
CA PHE A 4 1.79 -16.74 -14.83
C PHE A 4 1.20 -15.84 -15.91
N LYS A 5 1.89 -14.76 -16.26
CA LYS A 5 1.53 -13.87 -17.37
C LYS A 5 2.66 -13.74 -18.36
N TYR A 6 2.45 -14.26 -19.56
CA TYR A 6 3.37 -14.10 -20.69
C TYR A 6 3.22 -12.70 -21.29
N ARG A 7 4.36 -12.08 -21.62
CA ARG A 7 4.50 -10.72 -22.14
C ARG A 7 5.55 -10.66 -23.23
N GLY A 8 5.31 -9.85 -24.25
CA GLY A 8 6.22 -9.66 -25.39
C GLY A 8 5.70 -8.61 -26.36
N GLY A 9 6.59 -8.13 -27.24
CA GLY A 9 6.29 -7.17 -28.31
C GLY A 9 6.37 -5.70 -27.92
N ASN A 10 6.15 -5.33 -26.65
CA ASN A 10 6.38 -3.97 -26.17
C ASN A 10 6.99 -3.99 -24.76
N PHE A 11 8.32 -4.11 -24.71
CA PHE A 11 9.09 -4.21 -23.48
C PHE A 11 8.90 -3.00 -22.57
N GLU A 12 9.00 -1.77 -23.10
CA GLU A 12 8.89 -0.53 -22.33
C GLU A 12 7.55 -0.41 -21.59
N ARG A 13 6.44 -0.68 -22.29
CA ARG A 13 5.10 -0.67 -21.68
C ARG A 13 5.01 -1.69 -20.55
N ASP A 14 5.48 -2.91 -20.79
CA ASP A 14 5.33 -4.00 -19.84
C ASP A 14 6.25 -3.80 -18.62
N LEU A 15 7.47 -3.28 -18.82
CA LEU A 15 8.37 -2.86 -17.74
C LEU A 15 7.76 -1.74 -16.89
N ASP A 16 7.22 -0.68 -17.52
CA ASP A 16 6.54 0.42 -16.81
C ASP A 16 5.39 -0.12 -15.94
N SER A 17 4.67 -1.15 -16.41
CA SER A 17 3.60 -1.77 -15.63
C SER A 17 4.08 -2.47 -14.37
N LEU A 18 5.24 -3.13 -14.44
CA LEU A 18 5.87 -3.76 -13.30
C LEU A 18 6.41 -2.72 -12.32
N GLU A 19 7.06 -1.68 -12.84
CA GLU A 19 7.59 -0.59 -12.01
C GLU A 19 6.51 0.14 -11.23
N ARG A 20 5.37 0.38 -11.86
CA ARG A 20 4.25 1.09 -11.24
C ARG A 20 3.19 0.18 -10.62
N ASN A 21 3.53 -1.09 -10.41
CA ASN A 21 2.74 -2.09 -9.69
C ASN A 21 1.28 -2.21 -10.19
N TYR A 22 1.08 -2.36 -11.50
CA TYR A 22 -0.27 -2.56 -12.05
C TYR A 22 -0.31 -3.62 -13.15
N TYR A 23 -1.50 -4.17 -13.38
CA TYR A 23 -1.80 -4.94 -14.57
C TYR A 23 -2.94 -4.28 -15.36
N TRP A 24 -2.95 -4.51 -16.67
CA TRP A 24 -4.05 -4.13 -17.54
C TRP A 24 -5.00 -5.31 -17.74
N ALA A 25 -6.26 -5.13 -17.35
CA ALA A 25 -7.37 -6.04 -17.60
C ALA A 25 -8.15 -5.57 -18.85
N PRO A 26 -7.90 -6.16 -20.04
CA PRO A 26 -8.60 -5.78 -21.27
C PRO A 26 -10.10 -6.05 -21.20
N LYS A 27 -10.85 -5.43 -22.12
CA LYS A 27 -12.23 -5.85 -22.42
C LYS A 27 -12.21 -7.20 -23.13
N PHE A 28 -13.36 -7.87 -23.16
CA PHE A 28 -13.47 -9.14 -23.89
C PHE A 28 -13.20 -9.00 -25.40
N ASP A 29 -13.61 -7.89 -26.03
CA ASP A 29 -13.36 -7.63 -27.45
C ASP A 29 -11.87 -7.44 -27.80
N ASP A 30 -11.03 -7.17 -26.80
CA ASP A 30 -9.57 -7.03 -26.98
C ASP A 30 -8.82 -8.35 -26.73
N LEU A 31 -9.52 -9.43 -26.37
CA LEU A 31 -8.94 -10.76 -26.23
C LEU A 31 -8.76 -11.43 -27.60
N ASN A 32 -7.86 -12.41 -27.67
CA ASN A 32 -7.44 -13.01 -28.93
C ASN A 32 -8.38 -14.10 -29.48
N ASP A 33 -9.27 -14.66 -28.65
CA ASP A 33 -10.22 -15.70 -29.08
C ASP A 33 -11.58 -15.06 -29.45
N PRO A 34 -12.05 -15.19 -30.71
CA PRO A 34 -13.33 -14.63 -31.13
C PRO A 34 -14.55 -15.29 -30.46
N PHE A 35 -14.37 -16.42 -29.77
CA PHE A 35 -15.43 -17.09 -29.01
C PHE A 35 -15.46 -16.70 -27.53
N GLU A 36 -14.68 -15.70 -27.11
CA GLU A 36 -14.69 -15.18 -25.75
C GLU A 36 -16.09 -14.73 -25.34
N THR A 37 -16.51 -15.13 -24.14
CA THR A 37 -17.82 -14.79 -23.56
C THR A 37 -19.05 -15.27 -24.33
N LEU A 38 -18.89 -16.24 -25.23
CA LEU A 38 -20.01 -16.88 -25.91
C LEU A 38 -20.84 -17.70 -24.91
N ILE A 39 -22.13 -17.39 -24.80
CA ILE A 39 -23.11 -18.11 -23.98
C ILE A 39 -24.26 -18.53 -24.89
N ASN A 40 -24.68 -19.79 -24.76
CA ASN A 40 -25.90 -20.28 -25.40
C ASN A 40 -27.13 -19.95 -24.55
N THR A 41 -27.97 -19.03 -25.00
CA THR A 41 -29.24 -18.65 -24.33
C THR A 41 -30.47 -19.32 -24.96
N ASP A 42 -30.31 -20.18 -25.96
CA ASP A 42 -31.44 -20.90 -26.57
C ASP A 42 -32.22 -21.77 -25.57
N PRO A 43 -31.58 -22.46 -24.59
CA PRO A 43 -32.32 -23.19 -23.56
C PRO A 43 -33.27 -22.29 -22.76
N PHE A 44 -32.86 -21.05 -22.44
CA PHE A 44 -33.73 -20.08 -21.79
C PHE A 44 -34.96 -19.77 -22.66
N LYS A 45 -34.76 -19.45 -23.94
CA LYS A 45 -35.83 -19.13 -24.90
C LYS A 45 -36.84 -20.27 -25.07
N VAL A 46 -36.35 -21.51 -25.16
CA VAL A 46 -37.21 -22.69 -25.32
C VAL A 46 -38.00 -22.96 -24.04
N GLN A 47 -37.34 -22.86 -22.89
CA GLN A 47 -37.99 -23.05 -21.59
C GLN A 47 -39.03 -21.96 -21.36
N SER A 48 -38.70 -20.68 -21.60
CA SER A 48 -39.60 -19.55 -21.39
C SER A 48 -40.87 -19.65 -22.23
N ARG A 49 -40.74 -20.03 -23.51
CA ARG A 49 -41.88 -20.30 -24.39
C ARG A 49 -42.74 -21.47 -23.90
N THR A 50 -42.13 -22.53 -23.41
CA THR A 50 -42.87 -23.69 -22.87
C THR A 50 -43.65 -23.30 -21.60
N PHE A 51 -43.03 -22.57 -20.68
CA PHE A 51 -43.69 -22.04 -19.48
C PHE A 51 -44.82 -21.05 -19.84
N ALA A 52 -44.59 -20.14 -20.79
CA ALA A 52 -45.61 -19.20 -21.26
C ALA A 52 -46.87 -19.90 -21.79
N LYS A 53 -46.70 -20.98 -22.56
CA LYS A 53 -47.83 -21.79 -23.05
C LYS A 53 -48.63 -22.46 -21.94
N LEU A 54 -47.97 -22.84 -20.84
CA LEU A 54 -48.60 -23.52 -19.68
C LEU A 54 -49.39 -22.56 -18.77
N PHE A 55 -49.01 -21.28 -18.68
CA PHE A 55 -49.54 -20.37 -17.66
C PHE A 55 -50.21 -19.08 -18.18
N GLY A 56 -50.33 -18.89 -19.51
CA GLY A 56 -51.14 -17.81 -20.12
C GLY A 56 -50.34 -16.60 -20.62
N LYS A 57 -51.02 -15.73 -21.40
CA LYS A 57 -50.41 -14.62 -22.18
C LYS A 57 -49.69 -13.58 -21.33
N GLU A 58 -50.24 -13.19 -20.17
CA GLU A 58 -49.63 -12.19 -19.28
C GLU A 58 -48.25 -12.64 -18.75
N LYS A 59 -48.12 -13.92 -18.37
CA LYS A 59 -46.83 -14.49 -17.94
C LYS A 59 -45.84 -14.58 -19.10
N SER A 60 -46.31 -14.77 -20.33
CA SER A 60 -45.46 -14.73 -21.53
C SER A 60 -44.77 -13.39 -21.71
N GLU A 61 -45.49 -12.28 -21.51
CA GLU A 61 -44.94 -10.93 -21.62
C GLU A 61 -43.90 -10.66 -20.53
N GLN A 62 -44.17 -11.10 -19.30
CA GLN A 62 -43.21 -11.02 -18.18
C GLN A 62 -41.90 -11.78 -18.48
N PHE A 63 -41.97 -13.01 -19.03
CA PHE A 63 -40.76 -13.77 -19.38
C PHE A 63 -39.94 -13.12 -20.50
N SER A 64 -40.59 -12.50 -21.47
CA SER A 64 -39.91 -11.73 -22.53
C SER A 64 -39.15 -10.54 -21.93
N GLU A 65 -39.73 -9.83 -20.95
CA GLU A 65 -39.04 -8.73 -20.29
C GLU A 65 -37.85 -9.21 -19.44
N VAL A 66 -37.96 -10.35 -18.76
CA VAL A 66 -36.83 -10.98 -18.05
C VAL A 66 -35.71 -11.37 -19.03
N GLU A 67 -36.06 -11.90 -20.19
CA GLU A 67 -35.09 -12.24 -21.25
C GLU A 67 -34.31 -11.00 -21.71
N LYS A 68 -35.02 -9.91 -22.02
CA LYS A 68 -34.40 -8.63 -22.41
C LYS A 68 -33.52 -8.06 -21.31
N ALA A 69 -33.99 -8.07 -20.06
CA ALA A 69 -33.21 -7.58 -18.92
C ALA A 69 -31.92 -8.37 -18.72
N LEU A 70 -31.96 -9.70 -18.89
CA LEU A 70 -30.79 -10.56 -18.83
C LEU A 70 -29.80 -10.29 -19.97
N HIS A 71 -30.30 -10.15 -21.20
CA HIS A 71 -29.45 -9.80 -22.35
C HIS A 71 -28.77 -8.44 -22.15
N ASN A 72 -29.52 -7.44 -21.71
CA ASN A 72 -28.97 -6.13 -21.37
C ASN A 72 -27.91 -6.24 -20.25
N LEU A 73 -28.15 -7.06 -19.22
CA LEU A 73 -27.16 -7.28 -18.16
C LEU A 73 -25.88 -7.91 -18.70
N PHE A 74 -25.98 -8.91 -19.58
CA PHE A 74 -24.81 -9.50 -20.23
C PHE A 74 -24.06 -8.46 -21.07
N ASP A 75 -24.76 -7.65 -21.87
CA ASP A 75 -24.15 -6.64 -22.71
C ASP A 75 -23.45 -5.54 -21.88
N VAL A 76 -24.08 -5.09 -20.80
CA VAL A 76 -23.49 -4.13 -19.85
C VAL A 76 -22.25 -4.73 -19.20
N LYS A 77 -22.33 -5.97 -18.69
CA LYS A 77 -21.18 -6.64 -18.08
C LYS A 77 -20.06 -6.85 -19.10
N LYS A 78 -20.35 -7.34 -20.30
CA LYS A 78 -19.36 -7.51 -21.38
C LYS A 78 -18.61 -6.21 -21.69
N LYS A 79 -19.32 -5.09 -21.82
CA LYS A 79 -18.71 -3.78 -22.11
C LYS A 79 -17.94 -3.19 -20.93
N GLY A 80 -18.34 -3.54 -19.70
CA GLY A 80 -17.81 -2.99 -18.47
C GLY A 80 -16.60 -3.74 -17.91
N ILE A 81 -16.67 -5.07 -17.82
CA ILE A 81 -15.68 -5.87 -17.06
C ILE A 81 -14.29 -5.87 -17.70
N GLY A 82 -13.27 -6.01 -16.85
CA GLY A 82 -11.91 -6.34 -17.26
C GLY A 82 -11.62 -7.82 -17.06
N ILE A 83 -10.93 -8.45 -18.01
CA ILE A 83 -10.55 -9.87 -17.93
C ILE A 83 -9.03 -9.99 -17.96
N TYR A 84 -8.44 -10.42 -16.85
CA TYR A 84 -7.01 -10.69 -16.76
C TYR A 84 -6.73 -12.19 -16.79
N SER A 85 -6.39 -12.70 -17.97
CA SER A 85 -6.05 -14.11 -18.19
C SER A 85 -4.62 -14.42 -17.78
N LEU A 86 -4.46 -15.36 -16.84
CA LEU A 86 -3.19 -15.89 -16.37
C LEU A 86 -3.13 -17.39 -16.71
N SER A 87 -1.93 -17.97 -16.79
CA SER A 87 -1.75 -19.41 -16.88
C SER A 87 -1.36 -19.99 -15.51
N LYS A 88 -1.58 -21.28 -15.30
CA LYS A 88 -1.03 -22.04 -14.17
C LYS A 88 0.38 -22.57 -14.43
N THR A 89 0.94 -22.37 -15.62
CA THR A 89 2.28 -22.87 -15.98
C THR A 89 3.12 -21.81 -16.70
N PHE A 90 4.42 -21.79 -16.44
CA PHE A 90 5.43 -21.07 -17.23
C PHE A 90 6.11 -21.96 -18.29
N LYS A 91 5.73 -23.23 -18.40
CA LYS A 91 6.46 -24.25 -19.17
C LYS A 91 5.86 -24.57 -20.55
N ASP A 92 4.72 -24.00 -20.90
CA ASP A 92 4.03 -24.34 -22.13
C ASP A 92 4.65 -23.63 -23.34
N GLU A 93 5.09 -24.41 -24.33
CA GLU A 93 5.78 -23.90 -25.52
C GLU A 93 4.91 -23.05 -26.43
N LEU A 94 3.62 -23.35 -26.52
CA LEU A 94 2.70 -22.55 -27.32
C LEU A 94 2.45 -21.20 -26.66
N LEU A 95 2.38 -21.14 -25.33
CA LEU A 95 2.26 -19.88 -24.61
C LEU A 95 3.47 -18.97 -24.84
N TRP A 96 4.69 -19.52 -24.81
CA TRP A 96 5.90 -18.76 -25.15
C TRP A 96 5.92 -18.28 -26.60
N ALA A 97 5.54 -19.15 -27.54
CA ALA A 97 5.50 -18.82 -28.96
C ALA A 97 4.50 -17.70 -29.25
N HIS A 98 3.29 -17.79 -28.69
CA HIS A 98 2.17 -16.88 -28.99
C HIS A 98 2.17 -15.59 -28.18
N TYR A 99 2.50 -15.65 -26.89
CA TYR A 99 2.29 -14.52 -25.97
C TYR A 99 3.57 -13.88 -25.42
N ALA A 100 4.73 -14.52 -25.62
CA ALA A 100 6.03 -13.98 -25.24
C ALA A 100 6.89 -13.66 -26.46
N ASP A 101 6.26 -13.12 -27.52
CA ASP A 101 6.91 -12.65 -28.74
C ASP A 101 7.91 -13.65 -29.32
N SER A 102 7.45 -14.90 -29.54
CA SER A 102 8.31 -15.99 -30.03
C SER A 102 9.59 -16.18 -29.18
N HIS A 103 9.41 -16.26 -27.85
CA HIS A 103 10.48 -16.38 -26.85
C HIS A 103 11.42 -15.17 -26.70
N ARG A 104 11.15 -14.03 -27.35
CA ARG A 104 11.90 -12.77 -27.13
C ARG A 104 11.40 -12.00 -25.91
N GLY A 105 10.20 -12.31 -25.43
CA GLY A 105 9.59 -11.71 -24.25
C GLY A 105 9.93 -12.45 -22.95
N PHE A 106 9.03 -12.31 -21.97
CA PHE A 106 9.20 -12.84 -20.62
C PHE A 106 7.86 -13.33 -20.05
N CYS A 107 7.94 -14.05 -18.93
CA CYS A 107 6.77 -14.53 -18.19
C CYS A 107 6.87 -14.06 -16.74
N ILE A 108 5.79 -13.44 -16.25
CA ILE A 108 5.68 -12.89 -14.90
C ILE A 108 4.99 -13.90 -14.01
N GLU A 109 5.56 -14.18 -12.84
CA GLU A 109 4.93 -15.00 -11.80
C GLU A 109 4.37 -14.13 -10.68
N TYR A 110 3.10 -14.33 -10.39
CA TYR A 110 2.40 -13.71 -9.28
C TYR A 110 1.98 -14.72 -8.21
N ASP A 111 1.88 -14.23 -6.98
CA ASP A 111 0.99 -14.80 -5.98
C ASP A 111 -0.46 -14.43 -6.28
N LEU A 112 -1.28 -15.42 -6.62
CA LEU A 112 -2.67 -15.18 -7.01
C LEU A 112 -3.49 -14.56 -5.88
N GLU A 113 -3.29 -14.99 -4.64
CA GLU A 113 -4.13 -14.55 -3.53
C GLU A 113 -3.84 -13.08 -3.21
N LEU A 114 -2.56 -12.70 -3.17
CA LEU A 114 -2.18 -11.31 -3.01
C LEU A 114 -2.67 -10.48 -4.20
N LEU A 115 -2.46 -10.95 -5.44
CA LEU A 115 -2.86 -10.22 -6.66
C LEU A 115 -4.36 -9.95 -6.71
N ALA A 116 -5.20 -10.96 -6.45
CA ALA A 116 -6.65 -10.84 -6.50
C ALA A 116 -7.23 -9.98 -5.35
N ASN A 117 -6.54 -9.93 -4.20
CA ASN A 117 -6.98 -9.17 -3.03
C ASN A 117 -6.31 -7.80 -2.84
N SER A 118 -5.41 -7.42 -3.75
CA SER A 118 -4.62 -6.19 -3.62
C SER A 118 -5.45 -4.91 -3.63
N TYR A 119 -6.62 -4.92 -4.30
CA TYR A 119 -7.44 -3.73 -4.47
C TYR A 119 -8.93 -4.04 -4.29
N LYS A 120 -9.46 -3.74 -3.10
CA LYS A 120 -10.81 -4.14 -2.66
C LYS A 120 -11.94 -3.19 -3.05
N SER A 121 -11.65 -2.07 -3.72
CA SER A 121 -12.66 -1.04 -4.04
C SER A 121 -13.62 -1.46 -5.16
N PHE A 122 -13.47 -2.65 -5.75
CA PHE A 122 -14.26 -3.11 -6.89
C PHE A 122 -14.62 -4.61 -6.77
N GLU A 123 -15.77 -4.99 -7.34
CA GLU A 123 -16.13 -6.40 -7.51
C GLU A 123 -15.01 -7.11 -8.28
N THR A 124 -14.39 -8.10 -7.65
CA THR A 124 -13.31 -8.89 -8.22
C THR A 124 -13.64 -10.36 -8.04
N PHE A 125 -13.59 -11.12 -9.12
CA PHE A 125 -13.82 -12.56 -9.14
C PHE A 125 -12.56 -13.26 -9.63
N SER A 126 -12.26 -14.43 -9.07
CA SER A 126 -11.08 -15.19 -9.44
C SER A 126 -11.41 -16.66 -9.56
N PHE A 127 -11.20 -17.24 -10.75
CA PHE A 127 -11.54 -18.64 -11.00
C PHE A 127 -10.71 -19.26 -12.11
N PRO A 128 -10.50 -20.59 -12.06
CA PRO A 128 -9.97 -21.33 -13.20
C PRO A 128 -10.98 -21.35 -14.36
N VAL A 129 -10.48 -21.35 -15.58
CA VAL A 129 -11.31 -21.50 -16.79
C VAL A 129 -11.76 -22.95 -16.95
N ILE A 130 -13.03 -23.13 -17.31
CA ILE A 130 -13.65 -24.41 -17.63
C ILE A 130 -13.65 -24.59 -19.15
N TYR A 131 -13.04 -25.68 -19.60
CA TYR A 131 -12.82 -25.95 -21.02
C TYR A 131 -13.81 -26.95 -21.60
N ASN A 132 -14.65 -26.48 -22.53
CA ASN A 132 -15.74 -27.29 -23.10
C ASN A 132 -15.73 -27.31 -24.64
N LYS A 133 -16.35 -28.33 -25.23
CA LYS A 133 -16.56 -28.41 -26.69
C LYS A 133 -17.74 -27.53 -27.17
N LYS A 134 -18.62 -27.14 -26.25
CA LYS A 134 -19.78 -26.28 -26.50
C LYS A 134 -19.77 -25.11 -25.51
N PRO A 135 -20.32 -23.94 -25.87
CA PRO A 135 -20.48 -22.81 -24.95
C PRO A 135 -21.31 -23.20 -23.71
N PRO A 136 -21.12 -22.51 -22.57
CA PRO A 136 -22.00 -22.67 -21.42
C PRO A 136 -23.44 -22.28 -21.79
N GLU A 137 -24.39 -23.02 -21.24
CA GLU A 137 -25.81 -22.74 -21.40
C GLU A 137 -26.32 -21.85 -20.25
N TYR A 138 -27.25 -20.95 -20.58
CA TYR A 138 -28.03 -20.21 -19.59
C TYR A 138 -29.51 -20.54 -19.77
N GLY A 139 -30.16 -21.00 -18.70
CA GLY A 139 -31.57 -21.40 -18.67
C GLY A 139 -32.33 -20.81 -17.49
N ILE A 140 -33.61 -21.15 -17.33
CA ILE A 140 -34.49 -20.56 -16.31
C ILE A 140 -33.99 -20.82 -14.88
N ARG A 141 -33.34 -21.97 -14.63
CA ARG A 141 -32.79 -22.32 -13.31
C ARG A 141 -31.68 -21.36 -12.85
N ASP A 142 -31.01 -20.70 -13.79
CA ASP A 142 -29.95 -19.75 -13.46
C ASP A 142 -30.49 -18.40 -12.98
N ILE A 143 -31.77 -18.08 -13.26
CA ILE A 143 -32.44 -16.85 -12.80
C ILE A 143 -32.63 -16.85 -11.28
N ASN A 144 -32.94 -18.00 -10.68
CA ASN A 144 -33.18 -18.08 -9.23
C ASN A 144 -31.88 -18.01 -8.40
N ASN A 145 -30.71 -18.19 -9.02
CA ASN A 145 -29.41 -18.22 -8.36
C ASN A 145 -28.51 -17.04 -8.75
N THR A 146 -29.09 -15.89 -9.14
CA THR A 146 -28.42 -14.72 -9.73
C THR A 146 -27.48 -13.98 -8.77
N LYS A 147 -26.44 -14.64 -8.26
CA LYS A 147 -25.28 -13.99 -7.65
C LYS A 147 -24.39 -13.46 -8.78
N SER A 148 -23.90 -12.22 -8.64
CA SER A 148 -23.01 -11.55 -9.61
C SER A 148 -21.86 -12.47 -10.05
N GLU A 149 -21.29 -13.23 -9.11
CA GLU A 149 -20.23 -14.22 -9.36
C GLU A 149 -20.60 -15.31 -10.38
N GLN A 150 -21.80 -15.89 -10.30
CA GLN A 150 -22.20 -16.98 -11.21
C GLN A 150 -22.39 -16.49 -12.64
N ILE A 151 -22.97 -15.28 -12.79
CA ILE A 151 -23.07 -14.61 -14.09
C ILE A 151 -21.69 -14.35 -14.67
N VAL A 152 -20.79 -13.78 -13.86
CA VAL A 152 -19.42 -13.48 -14.30
C VAL A 152 -18.66 -14.76 -14.65
N GLN A 153 -18.83 -15.84 -13.89
CA GLN A 153 -18.22 -17.12 -14.20
C GLN A 153 -18.76 -17.72 -15.50
N LYS A 154 -20.07 -17.63 -15.78
CA LYS A 154 -20.62 -18.08 -17.07
C LYS A 154 -20.14 -17.24 -18.24
N LEU A 155 -19.99 -15.93 -18.06
CA LEU A 155 -19.49 -15.02 -19.08
C LEU A 155 -18.01 -15.21 -19.35
N ALA A 156 -17.17 -15.22 -18.32
CA ALA A 156 -15.73 -15.11 -18.48
C ALA A 156 -14.96 -16.38 -18.06
N GLY A 157 -15.63 -17.39 -17.52
CA GLY A 157 -15.00 -18.61 -16.99
C GLY A 157 -15.06 -19.82 -17.91
N TYR A 158 -15.49 -19.69 -19.16
CA TYR A 158 -15.55 -20.79 -20.11
C TYR A 158 -14.77 -20.48 -21.38
N LYS A 159 -14.08 -21.48 -21.93
CA LYS A 159 -13.35 -21.37 -23.20
C LYS A 159 -13.43 -22.67 -23.98
N SER A 160 -13.19 -22.60 -25.29
CA SER A 160 -13.15 -23.79 -26.14
C SER A 160 -12.07 -24.77 -25.67
N LYS A 161 -12.38 -26.08 -25.68
CA LYS A 161 -11.46 -27.15 -25.28
C LYS A 161 -10.13 -27.16 -26.04
N ARG A 162 -10.06 -26.54 -27.22
CA ARG A 162 -8.81 -26.38 -27.98
C ARG A 162 -7.75 -25.56 -27.24
N TRP A 163 -8.17 -24.63 -26.38
CA TRP A 163 -7.30 -23.75 -25.60
C TRP A 163 -6.94 -24.33 -24.22
N GLN A 164 -7.25 -25.60 -23.95
CA GLN A 164 -7.04 -26.21 -22.64
C GLN A 164 -5.57 -26.20 -22.20
N TYR A 165 -4.63 -26.21 -23.15
CA TYR A 165 -3.18 -26.15 -22.87
C TYR A 165 -2.77 -24.86 -22.14
N GLU A 166 -3.52 -23.76 -22.30
CA GLU A 166 -3.23 -22.49 -21.63
C GLU A 166 -3.38 -22.57 -20.10
N GLN A 167 -4.16 -23.55 -19.61
CA GLN A 167 -4.42 -23.77 -18.18
C GLN A 167 -4.84 -22.48 -17.47
N GLU A 168 -5.77 -21.74 -18.07
CA GLU A 168 -6.08 -20.39 -17.67
C GLU A 168 -6.69 -20.31 -16.25
N HIS A 169 -6.27 -19.28 -15.53
CA HIS A 169 -6.90 -18.75 -14.33
C HIS A 169 -7.19 -17.27 -14.59
N ARG A 170 -8.44 -16.84 -14.42
CA ARG A 170 -8.86 -15.47 -14.71
C ARG A 170 -9.10 -14.70 -13.43
N ILE A 171 -8.65 -13.45 -13.43
CA ILE A 171 -9.16 -12.42 -12.53
C ILE A 171 -10.09 -11.55 -13.36
N VAL A 172 -11.33 -11.39 -12.91
CA VAL A 172 -12.35 -10.57 -13.58
C VAL A 172 -12.75 -9.43 -12.67
N THR A 173 -12.61 -8.21 -13.18
CA THR A 173 -12.81 -6.97 -12.44
C THR A 173 -14.08 -6.26 -12.92
N GLY A 174 -14.73 -5.52 -12.03
CA GLY A 174 -15.94 -4.77 -12.37
C GLY A 174 -15.77 -3.70 -13.46
N PHE A 175 -14.54 -3.31 -13.78
CA PHE A 175 -14.20 -2.38 -14.86
C PHE A 175 -12.91 -2.82 -15.59
N TYR A 176 -12.84 -2.56 -16.89
CA TYR A 176 -11.63 -2.78 -17.70
C TYR A 176 -10.58 -1.70 -17.45
N GLY A 177 -9.34 -2.02 -17.81
CA GLY A 177 -8.20 -1.10 -17.77
C GLY A 177 -7.22 -1.41 -16.67
N GLU A 178 -6.65 -0.37 -16.08
CA GLU A 178 -5.53 -0.48 -15.16
C GLU A 178 -5.97 -0.80 -13.72
N HIS A 179 -5.42 -1.89 -13.17
CA HIS A 179 -5.64 -2.34 -11.80
C HIS A 179 -4.32 -2.38 -11.02
N PRO A 180 -4.20 -1.62 -9.92
CA PRO A 180 -3.01 -1.67 -9.08
C PRO A 180 -2.93 -2.98 -8.30
N TYR A 181 -1.72 -3.40 -7.97
CA TYR A 181 -1.46 -4.53 -7.11
C TYR A 181 -0.44 -4.21 -6.00
N GLU A 182 -0.48 -4.97 -4.91
CA GLU A 182 0.51 -4.86 -3.85
C GLU A 182 1.86 -5.39 -4.39
N PRO A 183 2.97 -4.63 -4.31
CA PRO A 183 4.24 -5.01 -4.94
C PRO A 183 4.71 -6.43 -4.58
N SER A 184 4.41 -6.86 -3.35
CA SER A 184 4.76 -8.19 -2.85
C SER A 184 4.09 -9.34 -3.60
N CYS A 185 3.07 -9.13 -4.43
CA CYS A 185 2.47 -10.19 -5.23
C CYS A 185 3.35 -10.60 -6.42
N LEU A 186 4.22 -9.72 -6.94
CA LEU A 186 5.20 -10.05 -7.97
C LEU A 186 6.32 -10.88 -7.34
N LYS A 187 6.50 -12.12 -7.81
CA LYS A 187 7.44 -13.07 -7.19
C LYS A 187 8.65 -13.33 -8.04
N SER A 188 8.41 -13.60 -9.32
CA SER A 188 9.47 -14.03 -10.23
C SER A 188 9.24 -13.51 -11.63
N ILE A 189 10.32 -13.35 -12.39
CA ILE A 189 10.30 -13.10 -13.82
C ILE A 189 11.16 -14.14 -14.52
N TYR A 190 10.61 -14.76 -15.55
CA TYR A 190 11.26 -15.75 -16.39
C TYR A 190 11.55 -15.10 -17.74
N PHE A 191 12.81 -15.02 -18.13
CA PHE A 191 13.21 -14.51 -19.43
C PHE A 191 13.13 -15.61 -20.48
N GLY A 192 12.56 -15.27 -21.64
CA GLY A 192 12.47 -16.19 -22.77
C GLY A 192 13.84 -16.60 -23.30
N LEU A 193 13.87 -17.69 -24.09
CA LEU A 193 15.09 -18.24 -24.68
C LEU A 193 15.89 -17.20 -25.48
N ASN A 194 15.18 -16.30 -26.18
CA ASN A 194 15.74 -15.37 -27.14
C ASN A 194 15.58 -13.91 -26.71
N MET A 195 15.29 -13.65 -25.43
CA MET A 195 15.15 -12.28 -24.94
C MET A 195 16.48 -11.53 -25.01
N ASN A 196 16.43 -10.24 -25.35
CA ASN A 196 17.62 -9.41 -25.49
C ASN A 196 18.32 -9.20 -24.14
N GLU A 197 19.65 -9.38 -24.10
CA GLU A 197 20.42 -9.24 -22.85
C GLU A 197 20.32 -7.84 -22.23
N LYS A 198 20.31 -6.77 -23.03
CA LYS A 198 20.18 -5.40 -22.51
C LYS A 198 18.82 -5.16 -21.86
N GLU A 199 17.75 -5.75 -22.42
CA GLU A 199 16.41 -5.69 -21.83
C GLU A 199 16.34 -6.48 -20.52
N LYS A 200 17.00 -7.65 -20.44
CA LYS A 200 17.12 -8.41 -19.19
C LYS A 200 17.83 -7.61 -18.11
N GLU A 201 19.00 -7.07 -18.42
CA GLU A 201 19.80 -6.24 -17.50
C GLU A 201 19.01 -5.03 -17.01
N LEU A 202 18.35 -4.32 -17.92
CA LEU A 202 17.51 -3.17 -17.58
C LEU A 202 16.34 -3.58 -16.67
N MET A 203 15.66 -4.68 -16.95
CA MET A 203 14.57 -5.16 -16.09
C MET A 203 15.05 -5.55 -14.69
N ILE A 204 16.19 -6.24 -14.59
CA ILE A 204 16.80 -6.60 -13.30
C ILE A 204 17.13 -5.35 -12.50
N ASP A 205 17.77 -4.36 -13.14
CA ASP A 205 18.14 -3.10 -12.51
C ASP A 205 16.91 -2.32 -11.99
N ARG A 206 15.90 -2.15 -12.85
CA ARG A 206 14.70 -1.36 -12.54
C ARG A 206 13.80 -1.99 -11.47
N LEU A 207 13.88 -3.30 -11.29
CA LEU A 207 13.11 -4.03 -10.28
C LEU A 207 13.95 -4.45 -9.06
N LYS A 208 15.20 -4.00 -8.98
CA LYS A 208 16.10 -4.29 -7.87
C LYS A 208 15.54 -3.77 -6.54
N GLY A 209 15.81 -4.50 -5.47
CA GLY A 209 15.37 -4.17 -4.12
C GLY A 209 13.89 -4.40 -3.88
N ARG A 210 13.18 -5.08 -4.80
CA ARG A 210 11.77 -5.46 -4.68
C ARG A 210 11.54 -6.90 -4.21
N ASN A 211 12.62 -7.65 -3.96
CA ASN A 211 12.57 -9.08 -3.61
C ASN A 211 11.94 -9.94 -4.72
N VAL A 212 12.32 -9.68 -5.99
CA VAL A 212 11.87 -10.41 -7.18
C VAL A 212 12.97 -11.37 -7.63
N GLN A 213 12.60 -12.62 -7.91
CA GLN A 213 13.50 -13.63 -8.45
C GLN A 213 13.56 -13.55 -9.98
N PHE A 214 14.75 -13.68 -10.57
CA PHE A 214 14.93 -13.71 -12.01
C PHE A 214 15.42 -15.09 -12.46
N TYR A 215 14.84 -15.58 -13.54
CA TYR A 215 15.16 -16.88 -14.12
C TYR A 215 15.36 -16.76 -15.63
N GLN A 216 16.28 -17.56 -16.17
CA GLN A 216 16.41 -17.80 -17.60
C GLN A 216 15.71 -19.11 -17.94
N ILE A 217 14.79 -19.09 -18.90
CA ILE A 217 14.25 -20.34 -19.47
C ILE A 217 15.35 -21.04 -20.28
N ILE A 218 15.43 -22.36 -20.14
CA ILE A 218 16.30 -23.23 -20.91
C ILE A 218 15.50 -24.42 -21.45
N GLN A 219 15.92 -24.96 -22.59
CA GLN A 219 15.40 -26.23 -23.10
C GLN A 219 16.10 -27.39 -22.40
N LYS A 220 15.33 -28.38 -21.94
CA LYS A 220 15.92 -29.62 -21.43
C LYS A 220 16.54 -30.42 -22.57
N HIS A 221 17.72 -30.99 -22.32
CA HIS A 221 18.41 -31.82 -23.30
C HIS A 221 17.53 -32.96 -23.81
N ASN A 222 17.43 -33.12 -25.14
CA ASN A 222 16.61 -34.12 -25.82
C ASN A 222 15.13 -34.17 -25.40
N SER A 223 14.52 -33.01 -25.12
CA SER A 223 13.11 -32.90 -24.77
C SER A 223 12.45 -31.63 -25.35
N TYR A 224 11.11 -31.66 -25.47
CA TYR A 224 10.27 -30.48 -25.75
C TYR A 224 9.90 -29.71 -24.48
N GLU A 225 10.47 -30.08 -23.34
CA GLU A 225 10.22 -29.41 -22.07
C GLU A 225 11.20 -28.26 -21.80
N PHE A 226 10.67 -27.22 -21.14
CA PHE A 226 11.47 -26.17 -20.53
C PHE A 226 11.81 -26.43 -19.06
N ASP A 227 12.96 -25.92 -18.67
CA ASP A 227 13.34 -25.68 -17.28
C ASP A 227 13.73 -24.21 -17.08
N ALA A 228 14.01 -23.82 -15.84
CA ALA A 228 14.38 -22.46 -15.48
C ALA A 228 15.63 -22.44 -14.59
N VAL A 229 16.63 -21.65 -14.97
CA VAL A 229 17.85 -21.44 -14.20
C VAL A 229 17.79 -20.08 -13.53
N LYS A 230 18.05 -20.05 -12.22
CA LYS A 230 18.04 -18.82 -11.42
C LYS A 230 19.23 -17.92 -11.79
N ILE A 231 18.97 -16.62 -11.93
CA ILE A 231 19.99 -15.62 -12.33
C ILE A 231 20.49 -14.81 -11.14
N ASN A 232 19.61 -14.44 -10.20
CA ASN A 232 19.97 -13.59 -9.06
C ASN A 232 19.98 -14.33 -7.71
N ASP A 233 20.75 -13.78 -6.77
CA ASP A 233 20.86 -14.28 -5.40
C ASP A 233 20.22 -13.29 -4.41
N LEU A 234 18.94 -13.53 -4.07
CA LEU A 234 18.23 -12.70 -3.10
C LEU A 234 18.80 -12.77 -1.69
N THR A 235 19.70 -13.70 -1.35
CA THR A 235 20.37 -13.67 -0.05
C THR A 235 21.37 -12.52 0.06
N LYS A 236 21.82 -11.99 -1.09
CA LYS A 236 22.70 -10.84 -1.20
C LYS A 236 21.96 -9.55 -1.55
N GLU A 237 20.70 -9.63 -1.98
CA GLU A 237 19.92 -8.48 -2.37
C GLU A 237 19.25 -7.83 -1.16
N LYS A 238 19.49 -6.53 -0.98
CA LYS A 238 18.81 -5.76 0.06
C LYS A 238 17.39 -5.43 -0.38
N TYR A 239 16.39 -5.77 0.42
CA TYR A 239 14.99 -5.44 0.15
C TYR A 239 14.65 -4.02 0.61
N THR A 240 14.79 -3.05 -0.29
CA THR A 240 14.73 -1.60 0.02
C THR A 240 13.50 -0.89 -0.53
N TYR A 241 12.82 -1.47 -1.52
CA TYR A 241 11.71 -0.82 -2.21
C TYR A 241 10.54 -0.56 -1.25
N LEU A 242 10.14 0.72 -1.14
CA LEU A 242 9.12 1.21 -0.20
C LEU A 242 9.43 0.88 1.27
N LYS A 243 10.71 0.77 1.63
CA LYS A 243 11.16 0.46 2.99
C LYS A 243 12.20 1.42 3.55
N GLU A 244 12.92 2.15 2.72
CA GLU A 244 13.92 3.09 3.17
C GLU A 244 14.06 4.30 2.24
N ILE A 245 14.52 5.40 2.82
CA ILE A 245 15.10 6.52 2.09
C ILE A 245 16.55 6.14 1.80
N PRO A 246 16.98 6.07 0.54
CA PRO A 246 18.28 5.52 0.21
C PRO A 246 19.39 6.56 0.43
N GLU A 247 20.64 6.08 0.48
CA GLU A 247 21.81 6.89 0.85
C GLU A 247 22.07 8.08 -0.09
N GLU A 248 21.67 7.97 -1.36
CA GLU A 248 21.78 9.04 -2.34
C GLU A 248 20.89 10.24 -1.98
N ILE A 249 19.78 9.98 -1.30
CA ILE A 249 18.84 11.02 -0.84
C ILE A 249 19.21 11.50 0.56
N THR A 250 19.66 10.59 1.44
CA THR A 250 20.04 10.97 2.80
C THR A 250 21.41 11.65 2.89
N LYS A 251 22.28 11.44 1.89
CA LYS A 251 23.71 11.80 1.92
C LYS A 251 24.44 11.21 3.13
N GLY A 252 24.00 10.04 3.57
CA GLY A 252 24.46 9.36 4.77
C GLY A 252 23.93 7.93 4.80
N LYS A 253 23.66 7.40 5.98
CA LYS A 253 23.05 6.06 6.08
C LYS A 253 21.61 6.09 5.53
N PRO A 254 21.13 5.00 4.91
CA PRO A 254 19.71 4.85 4.59
C PRO A 254 18.85 4.98 5.85
N ILE A 255 17.65 5.53 5.69
CA ILE A 255 16.68 5.71 6.78
C ILE A 255 15.46 4.83 6.51
N ASN A 256 15.26 3.79 7.30
CA ASN A 256 14.11 2.90 7.16
C ASN A 256 12.80 3.60 7.55
N PHE A 257 11.72 3.16 6.91
CA PHE A 257 10.37 3.53 7.25
C PHE A 257 9.39 2.38 7.05
N VAL A 258 8.28 2.43 7.77
CA VAL A 258 7.20 1.44 7.70
C VAL A 258 5.92 2.13 7.29
N ILE A 259 5.22 1.55 6.31
CA ILE A 259 3.86 1.96 5.96
C ILE A 259 2.90 1.27 6.93
N ASN A 260 2.38 2.01 7.91
CA ASN A 260 1.50 1.46 8.96
C ASN A 260 0.07 1.26 8.47
N SER A 261 -0.44 2.22 7.70
CA SER A 261 -1.81 2.19 7.20
C SER A 261 -1.91 2.90 5.84
N LYS A 262 -2.87 2.44 5.01
CA LYS A 262 -3.20 3.01 3.71
C LYS A 262 -4.73 3.09 3.59
N LEU A 263 -5.25 4.22 3.16
CA LEU A 263 -6.67 4.42 2.90
C LEU A 263 -6.88 5.09 1.54
N TYR A 264 -7.84 4.58 0.78
CA TYR A 264 -8.28 5.14 -0.48
C TYR A 264 -9.76 5.53 -0.41
N ILE A 265 -10.06 6.77 -0.74
CA ILE A 265 -11.42 7.26 -0.95
C ILE A 265 -11.57 7.55 -2.44
N ARG A 266 -11.95 6.51 -3.18
CA ARG A 266 -12.04 6.52 -4.64
C ARG A 266 -10.72 7.03 -5.26
N ASP A 267 -10.83 7.83 -6.30
CA ASP A 267 -9.79 8.60 -6.99
C ASP A 267 -9.61 10.02 -6.41
N ILE A 268 -10.36 10.39 -5.37
CA ILE A 268 -10.36 11.77 -4.86
C ILE A 268 -9.26 11.97 -3.80
N LYS A 269 -9.10 11.01 -2.89
CA LYS A 269 -8.26 11.19 -1.70
C LYS A 269 -7.58 9.89 -1.28
N GLY A 270 -6.26 9.95 -1.11
CA GLY A 270 -5.45 8.95 -0.43
C GLY A 270 -4.95 9.45 0.92
N MET A 271 -4.88 8.57 1.90
CA MET A 271 -4.21 8.81 3.18
C MET A 271 -3.25 7.66 3.48
N VAL A 272 -2.10 7.98 4.05
CA VAL A 272 -1.09 6.99 4.42
C VAL A 272 -0.32 7.46 5.66
N GLU A 273 -0.11 6.54 6.58
CA GLU A 273 0.70 6.76 7.78
C GLU A 273 2.04 6.04 7.64
N ILE A 274 3.11 6.79 7.85
CA ILE A 274 4.50 6.34 7.75
C ILE A 274 5.14 6.48 9.12
N GLU A 275 5.70 5.39 9.65
CA GLU A 275 6.61 5.45 10.79
C GLU A 275 8.04 5.49 10.27
N LEU A 276 8.76 6.56 10.60
CA LEU A 276 10.18 6.73 10.28
C LEU A 276 11.03 6.20 11.43
N GLU A 277 12.13 5.52 11.12
CA GLU A 277 13.05 5.07 12.17
C GLU A 277 13.76 6.22 12.89
N SER A 278 13.94 7.36 12.22
CA SER A 278 14.59 8.56 12.76
C SER A 278 14.05 9.83 12.09
N LYS A 279 14.37 10.99 12.67
CA LYS A 279 13.94 12.29 12.16
C LYS A 279 14.63 12.61 10.84
N VAL A 280 13.86 13.16 9.91
CA VAL A 280 14.31 13.51 8.55
C VAL A 280 14.14 15.01 8.27
N ASN A 281 14.72 15.50 7.18
CA ASN A 281 14.49 16.86 6.71
C ASN A 281 13.37 16.93 5.67
N ARG A 282 12.97 18.15 5.31
CA ARG A 282 11.87 18.40 4.35
C ARG A 282 12.11 17.73 2.98
N LYS A 283 13.35 17.73 2.47
CA LYS A 283 13.66 17.11 1.17
C LYS A 283 13.44 15.60 1.19
N GLN A 284 13.77 14.96 2.30
CA GLN A 284 13.56 13.54 2.53
C GLN A 284 12.06 13.20 2.66
N LEU A 285 11.28 14.05 3.33
CA LEU A 285 9.81 13.93 3.35
C LEU A 285 9.20 14.09 1.95
N ASP A 286 9.66 15.11 1.21
CA ASP A 286 9.19 15.34 -0.15
C ASP A 286 9.47 14.14 -1.04
N TRP A 287 10.64 13.52 -0.89
CA TRP A 287 11.00 12.29 -1.62
C TRP A 287 10.06 11.13 -1.30
N ILE A 288 9.76 10.86 -0.02
CA ILE A 288 8.81 9.80 0.36
C ILE A 288 7.43 10.09 -0.23
N ALA A 289 6.93 11.31 -0.09
CA ALA A 289 5.61 11.68 -0.60
C ALA A 289 5.51 11.53 -2.12
N GLN A 290 6.57 11.89 -2.87
CA GLN A 290 6.64 11.69 -4.32
C GLN A 290 6.67 10.20 -4.69
N LEU A 291 7.46 9.40 -3.98
CA LEU A 291 7.51 7.94 -4.18
C LEU A 291 6.13 7.33 -3.98
N LEU A 292 5.47 7.63 -2.87
CA LEU A 292 4.12 7.12 -2.56
C LEU A 292 3.09 7.60 -3.58
N LYS A 293 3.15 8.89 -3.99
CA LYS A 293 2.26 9.45 -5.02
C LYS A 293 2.44 8.75 -6.35
N LYS A 294 3.68 8.45 -6.77
CA LYS A 294 3.99 7.79 -8.04
C LYS A 294 3.60 6.31 -8.04
N ASP A 295 3.95 5.60 -6.98
CA ASP A 295 3.98 4.12 -6.99
C ASP A 295 2.78 3.46 -6.31
N ILE A 296 2.09 4.17 -5.41
CA ILE A 296 0.96 3.64 -4.61
C ILE A 296 -0.33 4.43 -4.86
N PHE A 297 -0.23 5.76 -4.95
CA PHE A 297 -1.38 6.67 -5.00
C PHE A 297 -1.46 7.43 -6.34
N ARG A 298 -1.07 6.78 -7.44
CA ARG A 298 -1.01 7.41 -8.78
C ARG A 298 -2.29 8.11 -9.20
N LYS A 299 -3.43 7.44 -9.02
CA LYS A 299 -4.74 7.91 -9.50
C LYS A 299 -5.43 8.90 -8.56
N VAL A 300 -4.96 9.09 -7.32
CA VAL A 300 -5.67 9.96 -6.37
C VAL A 300 -5.34 11.43 -6.64
N GLU A 301 -6.34 12.30 -6.67
CA GLU A 301 -6.13 13.75 -6.85
C GLU A 301 -5.37 14.37 -5.68
N ARG A 302 -5.64 13.90 -4.46
CA ARG A 302 -5.05 14.42 -3.22
C ARG A 302 -4.46 13.31 -2.37
N LEU A 303 -3.23 13.51 -1.91
CA LEU A 303 -2.55 12.57 -1.02
C LEU A 303 -2.15 13.28 0.28
N PHE A 304 -2.49 12.67 1.40
CA PHE A 304 -2.06 13.08 2.73
C PHE A 304 -1.14 12.01 3.31
N VAL A 305 0.11 12.37 3.55
CA VAL A 305 1.11 11.52 4.19
C VAL A 305 1.35 12.04 5.59
N SER A 306 1.09 11.21 6.58
CA SER A 306 1.30 11.52 7.99
C SER A 306 2.53 10.76 8.49
N TYR A 307 3.45 11.44 9.17
CA TYR A 307 4.69 10.83 9.63
C TYR A 307 4.77 10.80 11.15
N THR A 308 5.09 9.63 11.70
CA THR A 308 5.49 9.43 13.09
C THR A 308 6.97 9.07 13.15
N ILE A 309 7.59 9.29 14.30
CA ILE A 309 8.95 8.81 14.58
C ILE A 309 8.84 7.58 15.46
N LYS A 310 9.61 6.55 15.15
CA LYS A 310 9.75 5.35 15.97
C LYS A 310 10.14 5.74 17.40
N ASP A 311 9.44 5.18 18.37
CA ASP A 311 9.58 5.49 19.80
C ASP A 311 9.29 6.97 20.20
N GLY A 312 8.69 7.76 19.30
CA GLY A 312 8.19 9.10 19.58
C GLY A 312 6.86 9.11 20.35
N SER A 313 6.36 10.30 20.70
CA SER A 313 5.06 10.44 21.36
C SER A 313 3.92 9.91 20.48
N LYS A 314 3.14 8.98 21.04
CA LYS A 314 2.00 8.36 20.35
C LYS A 314 0.70 9.06 20.74
N GLY A 315 -0.18 9.29 19.77
CA GLY A 315 -1.53 9.83 20.03
C GLY A 315 -1.61 11.35 20.17
N GLU A 316 -0.48 12.07 20.13
CA GLU A 316 -0.44 13.53 20.29
C GLU A 316 -0.24 14.28 18.94
N GLY A 317 -0.67 13.65 17.84
CA GLY A 317 -0.53 14.17 16.48
C GLY A 317 0.65 13.58 15.70
N TYR A 318 0.90 14.12 14.50
CA TYR A 318 1.96 13.64 13.61
C TYR A 318 3.18 14.56 13.66
N TRP A 319 4.36 13.97 13.76
CA TRP A 319 5.64 14.69 13.78
C TRP A 319 5.84 15.52 12.51
N ALA A 320 5.43 15.00 11.36
CA ALA A 320 5.39 15.76 10.11
C ALA A 320 4.19 15.36 9.26
N MET A 321 3.89 16.18 8.25
CA MET A 321 2.88 15.90 7.23
C MET A 321 3.36 16.34 5.86
N SER A 322 2.99 15.59 4.82
CA SER A 322 3.11 16.00 3.42
C SER A 322 1.74 15.97 2.77
N THR A 323 1.39 17.04 2.06
CA THR A 323 0.16 17.13 1.29
C THR A 323 0.51 17.30 -0.19
N TYR A 324 -0.03 16.41 -1.03
CA TYR A 324 -0.01 16.56 -2.47
C TYR A 324 -1.42 16.94 -2.93
N GLU A 325 -1.59 18.13 -3.50
CA GLU A 325 -2.87 18.62 -4.01
C GLU A 325 -2.63 19.55 -5.20
N LYS A 326 -3.40 19.38 -6.29
CA LYS A 326 -3.28 20.17 -7.53
C LYS A 326 -1.84 20.22 -8.07
N ASP A 327 -1.20 19.04 -8.14
CA ASP A 327 0.18 18.84 -8.59
C ASP A 327 1.26 19.57 -7.78
N LYS A 328 0.89 20.10 -6.61
CA LYS A 328 1.81 20.76 -5.69
C LYS A 328 2.01 19.89 -4.46
N LEU A 329 3.28 19.67 -4.11
CA LEU A 329 3.68 19.00 -2.88
C LEU A 329 4.10 20.04 -1.84
N GLU A 330 3.58 19.90 -0.63
CA GLU A 330 3.97 20.70 0.52
C GLU A 330 4.19 19.79 1.74
N SER A 331 5.43 19.74 2.22
CA SER A 331 5.78 19.07 3.48
C SER A 331 6.03 20.08 4.61
N LYS A 332 5.51 19.77 5.80
CA LYS A 332 5.67 20.54 7.03
C LYS A 332 6.08 19.60 8.17
N ILE A 333 7.12 19.99 8.92
CA ILE A 333 7.50 19.34 10.17
C ILE A 333 6.79 20.09 11.29
N ASN A 334 6.03 19.37 12.11
CA ASN A 334 5.26 19.92 13.22
C ASN A 334 5.99 19.73 14.56
N GLY A 335 6.80 18.67 14.72
CA GLY A 335 7.63 18.46 15.90
C GLY A 335 9.04 19.07 15.78
N LEU A 336 9.94 18.70 16.69
CA LEU A 336 11.34 19.13 16.61
C LEU A 336 12.06 18.55 15.38
N THR A 337 12.75 19.42 14.65
CA THR A 337 13.81 19.02 13.72
C THR A 337 15.06 18.58 14.49
N LEU A 338 15.97 17.86 13.82
CA LEU A 338 17.26 17.45 14.41
C LEU A 338 18.08 18.64 14.93
N GLU A 339 18.09 19.75 14.21
CA GLU A 339 18.86 20.93 14.61
C GLU A 339 18.24 21.65 15.81
N GLN A 340 16.90 21.75 15.86
CA GLN A 340 16.20 22.30 17.02
C GLN A 340 16.37 21.41 18.25
N GLU A 341 16.31 20.08 18.08
CA GLU A 341 16.55 19.14 19.17
C GLU A 341 17.99 19.25 19.70
N LYS A 342 19.01 19.28 18.83
CA LYS A 342 20.40 19.52 19.24
C LYS A 342 20.57 20.84 19.99
N SER A 343 19.90 21.89 19.53
CA SER A 343 19.93 23.20 20.19
C SER A 343 19.37 23.12 21.62
N LEU A 344 18.19 22.52 21.80
CA LEU A 344 17.57 22.33 23.12
C LEU A 344 18.42 21.45 24.04
N VAL A 345 18.96 20.34 23.51
CA VAL A 345 19.88 19.45 24.25
C VAL A 345 21.10 20.24 24.73
N ASN A 346 21.70 21.08 23.87
CA ASN A 346 22.85 21.90 24.23
C ASN A 346 22.51 22.93 25.31
N ILE A 347 21.35 23.60 25.21
CA ILE A 347 20.89 24.56 26.23
C ILE A 347 20.72 23.85 27.58
N LEU A 348 19.97 22.75 27.62
CA LEU A 348 19.72 22.01 28.86
C LEU A 348 21.00 21.41 29.46
N THR A 349 21.93 20.96 28.61
CA THR A 349 23.21 20.38 29.02
C THR A 349 24.14 21.40 29.67
N ASN A 350 24.15 22.63 29.16
CA ASN A 350 25.01 23.72 29.60
C ASN A 350 24.41 24.57 30.72
N ASP A 351 23.14 24.36 31.07
CA ASP A 351 22.55 25.02 32.23
C ASP A 351 23.18 24.52 33.53
N LYS A 352 23.92 25.41 34.20
CA LYS A 352 24.69 25.16 35.43
C LYS A 352 23.90 25.42 36.71
N ARG A 353 22.65 25.87 36.62
CA ARG A 353 21.82 26.14 37.80
C ARG A 353 21.46 24.82 38.49
N LYS A 354 21.08 24.91 39.77
CA LYS A 354 20.61 23.76 40.53
C LYS A 354 19.25 23.33 39.99
N SER A 355 19.24 22.33 39.10
CA SER A 355 18.03 21.77 38.52
C SER A 355 17.57 20.52 39.27
N LEU A 356 16.28 20.45 39.60
CA LEU A 356 15.62 19.27 40.15
C LEU A 356 15.15 18.30 39.07
N GLY A 357 15.04 18.77 37.82
CA GLY A 357 14.80 17.92 36.65
C GLY A 357 14.89 18.69 35.34
N LYS A 358 15.10 17.95 34.26
CA LYS A 358 15.22 18.44 32.87
C LYS A 358 14.46 17.47 31.97
N TRP A 359 13.75 17.99 30.98
CA TRP A 359 12.96 17.22 30.03
C TRP A 359 12.96 17.89 28.67
N ILE A 360 12.66 17.12 27.63
CA ILE A 360 12.37 17.65 26.29
C ILE A 360 11.01 17.12 25.91
N ASP A 361 10.07 18.05 25.71
CA ASP A 361 8.76 17.77 25.14
C ASP A 361 8.88 17.68 23.61
N GLU A 362 8.50 16.53 23.06
CA GLU A 362 8.52 16.27 21.62
C GLU A 362 7.16 16.36 20.97
N THR A 363 6.14 16.70 21.74
CA THR A 363 4.78 16.81 21.23
C THR A 363 4.77 17.74 20.03
N PRO A 364 4.24 17.29 18.88
CA PRO A 364 4.10 18.14 17.71
C PRO A 364 3.42 19.48 18.05
N TYR A 365 3.86 20.56 17.42
CA TYR A 365 3.40 21.95 17.59
C TYR A 365 3.80 22.65 18.89
N VAL A 366 4.06 21.92 19.98
CA VAL A 366 4.37 22.49 21.31
C VAL A 366 5.71 22.03 21.88
N SER A 367 6.59 21.50 21.02
CA SER A 367 7.86 20.94 21.44
C SER A 367 8.77 21.97 22.10
N SER A 368 9.39 21.61 23.22
CA SER A 368 10.17 22.54 24.05
C SER A 368 11.13 21.80 24.99
N GLY A 369 12.15 22.51 25.47
CA GLY A 369 12.94 22.06 26.63
C GLY A 369 12.29 22.54 27.92
N ILE A 370 12.24 21.70 28.94
CA ILE A 370 11.66 22.04 30.24
C ILE A 370 12.73 21.83 31.31
N ILE A 371 12.88 22.79 32.21
CA ILE A 371 13.79 22.68 33.36
C ILE A 371 13.07 23.14 34.62
N LEU A 372 13.20 22.36 35.69
CA LEU A 372 12.80 22.74 37.03
C LEU A 372 14.04 23.18 37.79
N VAL A 373 14.15 24.47 38.11
CA VAL A 373 15.31 25.07 38.78
C VAL A 373 14.96 25.59 40.16
N GLU A 374 15.96 25.58 41.05
CA GLU A 374 15.90 26.23 42.35
C GLU A 374 16.85 27.44 42.37
N GLU A 375 16.29 28.64 42.59
CA GLU A 375 17.02 29.90 42.70
C GLU A 375 16.57 30.63 43.97
N ASN A 376 17.50 31.00 44.85
CA ASN A 376 17.20 31.73 46.10
C ASN A 376 16.11 31.08 46.99
N LYS A 377 16.01 29.73 46.98
CA LYS A 377 14.97 28.90 47.64
C LYS A 377 13.58 28.93 46.99
N ASP A 378 13.42 29.67 45.90
CA ASP A 378 12.23 29.62 45.06
C ASP A 378 12.41 28.59 43.94
N LEU A 379 11.29 27.99 43.51
CA LEU A 379 11.27 26.99 42.44
C LEU A 379 10.61 27.56 41.19
N PHE A 380 11.20 27.28 40.04
CA PHE A 380 10.71 27.75 38.75
C PHE A 380 10.66 26.62 37.73
N PHE A 381 9.52 26.49 37.05
CA PHE A 381 9.45 25.78 35.78
C PHE A 381 9.75 26.73 34.65
N GLU A 382 10.81 26.46 33.89
CA GLU A 382 11.11 27.19 32.67
C GLU A 382 10.87 26.33 31.45
N THR A 383 10.14 26.88 30.48
CA THR A 383 9.95 26.31 29.16
C THR A 383 10.80 27.08 28.18
N ILE A 384 11.64 26.37 27.43
CA ILE A 384 12.59 26.89 26.47
C ILE A 384 12.15 26.44 25.09
N TYR A 385 11.78 27.40 24.24
CA TYR A 385 11.37 27.13 22.87
C TYR A 385 12.58 27.11 21.94
N HIS A 386 12.41 26.48 20.78
CA HIS A 386 13.51 26.32 19.82
C HIS A 386 13.99 27.63 19.19
N ASP A 387 13.19 28.71 19.26
CA ASP A 387 13.57 30.05 18.84
C ASP A 387 14.39 30.80 19.90
N GLY A 388 14.65 30.16 21.04
CA GLY A 388 15.40 30.70 22.17
C GLY A 388 14.55 31.50 23.15
N SER A 389 13.26 31.73 22.84
CA SER A 389 12.33 32.34 23.78
C SER A 389 12.11 31.42 24.98
N LYS A 390 11.82 32.02 26.14
CA LYS A 390 11.62 31.31 27.40
C LYS A 390 10.41 31.83 28.13
N SER A 391 9.65 30.94 28.75
CA SER A 391 8.75 31.28 29.84
C SER A 391 9.33 30.76 31.16
N SER A 392 8.97 31.41 32.27
CA SER A 392 9.37 31.01 33.61
C SER A 392 8.20 31.23 34.55
N THR A 393 7.77 30.17 35.22
CA THR A 393 6.65 30.18 36.16
C THR A 393 7.14 29.76 37.53
N LYS A 394 6.88 30.60 38.54
CA LYS A 394 7.19 30.27 39.93
C LYS A 394 6.19 29.24 40.45
N VAL A 395 6.70 28.18 41.06
CA VAL A 395 5.88 27.06 41.56
C VAL A 395 6.13 26.78 43.03
N THR A 396 5.13 26.19 43.69
CA THR A 396 5.26 25.57 45.01
C THR A 396 5.32 24.06 44.88
N SER A 397 5.92 23.37 45.84
CA SER A 397 6.04 21.91 45.81
C SER A 397 5.38 21.24 47.01
N THR A 398 4.68 20.14 46.77
CA THR A 398 4.05 19.28 47.80
C THR A 398 4.47 17.84 47.57
N LYS A 399 4.98 17.18 48.62
CA LYS A 399 5.39 15.77 48.54
C LYS A 399 4.17 14.84 48.58
N LEU A 400 4.09 13.89 47.64
CA LEU A 400 3.01 12.92 47.49
C LEU A 400 3.57 11.51 47.38
N ASN A 401 3.55 10.72 48.47
CA ASN A 401 3.93 9.30 48.47
C ASN A 401 5.25 8.96 47.74
N GLY A 402 6.23 9.87 47.79
CA GLY A 402 7.51 9.74 47.12
C GLY A 402 7.67 10.70 45.93
N ASP A 403 6.61 10.92 45.18
CA ASP A 403 6.57 11.89 44.08
C ASP A 403 6.46 13.34 44.60
N TYR A 404 6.68 14.30 43.71
CA TYR A 404 6.54 15.73 44.01
C TYR A 404 5.52 16.37 43.07
N ARG A 405 4.47 16.96 43.64
CA ARG A 405 3.51 17.79 42.93
C ARG A 405 3.99 19.24 42.95
N TYR A 406 3.83 19.91 41.82
CA TYR A 406 4.15 21.33 41.65
C TYR A 406 2.93 22.09 41.14
N ASP A 407 2.57 23.14 41.85
CA ASP A 407 1.45 24.02 41.55
C ASP A 407 1.96 25.44 41.31
N ASP A 408 1.41 26.12 40.30
CA ASP A 408 1.72 27.51 40.00
C ASP A 408 1.39 28.41 41.20
N CYS A 409 2.27 29.37 41.50
CA CYS A 409 2.02 30.36 42.55
C CYS A 409 0.92 31.35 42.18
N GLU A 410 0.71 31.59 40.88
CA GLU A 410 -0.37 32.42 40.37
C GLU A 410 -1.63 31.56 40.12
N PRO A 411 -2.86 32.12 40.23
CA PRO A 411 -4.08 31.35 40.05
C PRO A 411 -4.18 30.75 38.64
N ASN A 412 -3.99 29.43 38.54
CA ASN A 412 -4.25 28.70 37.30
C ASN A 412 -5.78 28.52 37.15
N ILE A 413 -6.35 29.18 36.15
CA ILE A 413 -7.79 29.11 35.82
C ILE A 413 -8.24 27.73 35.30
N HIS A 414 -7.31 26.85 34.94
CA HIS A 414 -7.59 25.52 34.38
C HIS A 414 -7.32 24.37 35.36
N GLY A 415 -6.74 24.64 36.53
CA GLY A 415 -6.46 23.63 37.55
C GLY A 415 -5.40 22.60 37.15
N GLU A 416 -4.55 22.93 36.17
CA GLU A 416 -3.44 22.08 35.73
C GLU A 416 -2.26 22.19 36.71
N TYR A 417 -1.56 21.08 36.91
CA TYR A 417 -0.40 20.98 37.78
C TYR A 417 0.58 19.93 37.25
N PHE A 418 1.80 19.93 37.77
CA PHE A 418 2.82 18.97 37.38
C PHE A 418 3.07 17.95 38.49
N ILE A 419 3.35 16.70 38.14
CA ILE A 419 3.91 15.71 39.06
C ILE A 419 5.25 15.24 38.50
N VAL A 420 6.32 15.42 39.26
CA VAL A 420 7.60 14.74 39.00
C VAL A 420 7.62 13.45 39.81
N SER A 421 7.61 12.32 39.10
CA SER A 421 7.67 10.99 39.71
C SER A 421 9.06 10.70 40.28
N ASN A 422 9.13 9.76 41.23
CA ASN A 422 10.39 9.28 41.82
C ASN A 422 11.42 8.80 40.79
N ASP A 423 10.97 8.29 39.64
CA ASP A 423 11.81 7.86 38.52
C ASP A 423 12.20 9.02 37.57
N GLY A 424 11.85 10.26 37.93
CA GLY A 424 12.19 11.49 37.22
C GLY A 424 11.25 11.84 36.06
N LYS A 425 10.16 11.09 35.82
CA LYS A 425 9.18 11.45 34.78
C LYS A 425 8.40 12.71 35.16
N LEU A 426 8.16 13.58 34.19
CA LEU A 426 7.30 14.74 34.32
C LEU A 426 5.90 14.41 33.80
N ASN A 427 4.91 14.48 34.67
CA ASN A 427 3.51 14.27 34.32
C ASN A 427 2.77 15.60 34.31
N PHE A 428 2.00 15.85 33.25
CA PHE A 428 1.07 16.95 33.15
C PHE A 428 -0.30 16.43 33.59
N CYS A 429 -0.88 17.07 34.59
CA CYS A 429 -2.07 16.61 35.27
C CYS A 429 -3.16 17.67 35.23
N SER A 430 -4.41 17.23 35.12
CA SER A 430 -5.60 18.03 35.35
C SER A 430 -6.50 17.34 36.38
N ASN A 431 -7.70 17.87 36.59
CA ASN A 431 -8.73 17.21 37.41
C ASN A 431 -9.15 15.84 36.83
N ASP A 432 -8.97 15.62 35.52
CA ASP A 432 -9.31 14.37 34.84
C ASP A 432 -8.17 13.33 34.88
N GLY A 433 -7.03 13.68 35.49
CA GLY A 433 -5.86 12.82 35.65
C GLY A 433 -4.65 13.24 34.83
N ILE A 434 -3.72 12.31 34.63
CA ILE A 434 -2.52 12.52 33.82
C ILE A 434 -2.90 12.47 32.34
N PHE A 435 -2.66 13.55 31.61
CA PHE A 435 -2.91 13.60 30.17
C PHE A 435 -1.64 13.57 29.33
N ARG A 436 -0.47 13.77 29.93
CA ARG A 436 0.84 13.65 29.27
C ARG A 436 1.94 13.25 30.26
N THR A 437 2.89 12.44 29.80
CA THR A 437 4.08 12.06 30.57
C THR A 437 5.34 12.18 29.71
N ILE A 438 6.34 12.89 30.22
CA ILE A 438 7.64 13.11 29.56
C ILE A 438 8.74 12.40 30.36
N LYS A 439 9.60 11.68 29.64
CA LYS A 439 10.76 10.98 30.24
C LYS A 439 11.85 11.98 30.64
N PRO A 440 12.59 11.72 31.74
CA PRO A 440 13.70 12.58 32.14
C PRO A 440 14.75 12.67 31.04
N PHE A 441 15.33 13.87 30.88
CA PHE A 441 16.44 14.12 29.98
C PHE A 441 17.71 13.42 30.46
N ASP A 442 18.19 12.45 29.69
CA ASP A 442 19.49 11.79 29.92
C ASP A 442 20.60 12.52 29.16
N LYS A 443 21.35 13.36 29.86
CA LYS A 443 22.47 14.15 29.31
C LYS A 443 23.51 13.32 28.55
N ASN A 444 23.69 12.03 28.86
CA ASN A 444 24.74 11.21 28.25
C ASN A 444 24.25 10.43 27.03
N ASN A 445 22.97 10.05 26.98
CA ASN A 445 22.46 9.13 25.95
C ASN A 445 21.31 9.69 25.11
N TYR A 446 20.82 10.91 25.37
CA TYR A 446 19.60 11.43 24.72
C TYR A 446 19.62 11.34 23.19
N LEU A 447 20.77 11.61 22.55
CA LEU A 447 20.90 11.58 21.10
C LEU A 447 21.27 10.20 20.52
N GLN A 448 21.76 9.25 21.32
CA GLN A 448 22.29 7.97 20.81
C GLN A 448 21.22 7.09 20.13
N HIS A 449 19.95 7.28 20.46
CA HIS A 449 18.83 6.51 19.90
C HIS A 449 17.98 7.29 18.89
N ARG A 450 18.44 8.47 18.45
CA ARG A 450 17.60 9.44 17.72
C ARG A 450 18.23 10.05 16.46
N VAL A 451 19.50 9.74 16.21
CA VAL A 451 20.31 10.23 15.07
C VAL A 451 20.78 9.07 14.21
#